data_AF-A0A090WG18-F1
#
_entry.id   AF-A0A090WG18-F1
#
_cell.length_a   1.000
_cell.length_b   1.000
_cell.length_c   1.000
_cell.angle_alpha   90.00
_cell.angle_beta   90.00
_cell.angle_gamma   90.00
#
_symmetry.space_group_name_H-M   'P 1'
#
loop_
_entity.id
_entity.type
_entity.pdbx_description
1 polymer ?
#
loop_
_entity_poly.entity_id
_entity_poly.type
_entity_poly.pdbx_seq_one_letter_code
_entity_poly.pdbx_strand_id
1 'polypeptide(L)' 'MTSINTYIDHTQLKATSTLNDIALLCKEAMKHHFYAVCVNGCYTAFAKRN' A
#
# COMPACT_ATOMS: atom_id res chain seq x y z
N MET A 1 -11.64 9.76 -20.13
CA MET A 1 -10.94 8.47 -19.95
C MET A 1 -10.50 8.41 -18.51
N THR A 2 -10.99 7.46 -17.72
CA THR A 2 -10.65 7.36 -16.29
C THR A 2 -9.24 6.77 -16.14
N SER A 3 -8.48 7.28 -15.18
CA SER A 3 -7.09 6.86 -14.98
C SER A 3 -7.05 5.55 -14.20
N ILE A 4 -6.36 4.53 -14.71
CA ILE A 4 -6.40 3.17 -14.14
C ILE A 4 -5.88 3.10 -12.70
N ASN A 5 -4.93 3.99 -12.33
CA ASN A 5 -4.35 4.02 -10.98
C ASN A 5 -5.42 4.19 -9.89
N THR A 6 -6.52 4.89 -10.14
CA THR A 6 -7.58 5.11 -9.14
C THR A 6 -8.47 3.88 -8.92
N TYR A 7 -8.18 2.75 -9.56
CA TYR A 7 -8.85 1.46 -9.36
C TYR A 7 -7.92 0.40 -8.78
N ILE A 8 -6.68 0.76 -8.47
CA ILE A 8 -5.66 -0.18 -8.00
C ILE A 8 -5.52 -0.08 -6.48
N ASP A 9 -5.62 -1.25 -5.83
CA ASP A 9 -5.26 -1.45 -4.44
C ASP A 9 -3.92 -2.19 -4.36
N HIS A 10 -2.85 -1.46 -4.03
CA HIS A 10 -1.49 -2.02 -4.00
C HIS A 10 -1.35 -2.96 -2.80
N THR A 11 -1.12 -4.25 -3.07
CA THR A 11 -1.32 -5.31 -2.07
C THR A 11 0.00 -5.92 -1.59
N GLN A 12 0.17 -6.02 -0.27
CA GLN A 12 1.22 -6.80 0.36
C GLN A 12 0.70 -7.59 1.57
N LEU A 13 0.51 -8.89 1.36
CA LEU A 13 -0.03 -9.82 2.36
C LEU A 13 0.90 -10.99 2.68
N LYS A 14 2.15 -10.98 2.17
CA LYS A 14 3.12 -12.03 2.53
C LYS A 14 3.37 -12.00 4.03
N ALA A 15 3.34 -13.17 4.67
CA ALA A 15 3.58 -13.29 6.11
C ALA A 15 5.01 -12.86 6.52
N THR A 16 5.95 -12.87 5.57
CA THR A 16 7.34 -12.45 5.75
C THR A 16 7.57 -10.96 5.50
N SER A 17 6.53 -10.17 5.20
CA SER A 17 6.68 -8.74 4.96
C SER A 17 7.13 -8.01 6.22
N THR A 18 8.10 -7.14 6.04
CA THR A 18 8.67 -6.27 7.08
C THR A 18 8.01 -4.89 7.06
N LEU A 19 8.24 -4.08 8.10
CA LEU A 19 7.79 -2.67 8.12
C LEU A 19 8.38 -1.86 6.96
N ASN A 20 9.60 -2.17 6.52
CA ASN A 20 10.22 -1.50 5.37
C ASN A 20 9.48 -1.82 4.06
N ASP A 21 9.02 -3.06 3.89
CA ASP A 21 8.22 -3.45 2.72
C ASP A 21 6.89 -2.69 2.70
N ILE A 22 6.24 -2.53 3.86
CA ILE A 22 4.99 -1.75 3.98
C ILE A 22 5.25 -0.25 3.72
N ALA A 23 6.37 0.30 4.20
CA ALA A 23 6.73 1.69 3.94
C ALA A 23 6.99 1.93 2.43
N LEU A 24 7.66 0.98 1.77
CA LEU A 24 7.86 1.03 0.32
C LEU A 24 6.52 0.95 -0.43
N LEU A 25 5.64 0.03 -0.03
CA LEU A 25 4.29 -0.12 -0.59
C LEU A 25 3.50 1.21 -0.54
N CYS A 26 3.48 1.88 0.62
CA CYS A 26 2.80 3.17 0.78
C CYS A 26 3.42 4.25 -0.13
N LYS A 27 4.76 4.32 -0.20
CA LYS A 27 5.47 5.28 -1.06
C LYS A 27 5.17 5.06 -2.55
N GLU A 28 5.15 3.81 -3.00
CA GLU A 28 4.81 3.46 -4.38
C GLU A 28 3.36 3.82 -4.69
N ALA A 29 2.42 3.52 -3.77
CA ALA A 29 1.03 3.88 -3.93
C ALA A 29 0.83 5.39 -4.05
N MET A 30 1.50 6.20 -3.22
CA MET A 30 1.48 7.66 -3.35
C MET A 30 2.12 8.15 -4.65
N LYS A 31 3.27 7.60 -5.02
CA LYS A 31 4.00 7.97 -6.25
C LYS A 31 3.19 7.72 -7.50
N HIS A 32 2.43 6.64 -7.54
CA HIS A 32 1.60 6.24 -8.68
C HIS A 32 0.13 6.65 -8.56
N HIS A 33 -0.23 7.35 -7.48
CA HIS A 33 -1.60 7.76 -7.15
C HIS A 33 -2.59 6.59 -7.15
N PHE A 34 -2.17 5.44 -6.61
CA PHE A 34 -3.08 4.31 -6.41
C PHE A 34 -4.16 4.66 -5.39
N TYR A 35 -5.30 3.98 -5.51
CA TYR A 35 -6.48 4.30 -4.71
C TYR A 35 -6.27 3.94 -3.24
N ALA A 36 -5.76 2.74 -2.98
CA ALA A 36 -5.48 2.27 -1.64
C ALA A 36 -4.27 1.33 -1.58
N VAL A 37 -3.92 0.95 -0.36
CA VAL A 37 -3.01 -0.15 -0.06
C VAL A 37 -3.74 -1.23 0.71
N CYS A 38 -3.43 -2.49 0.44
CA CYS A 38 -3.96 -3.64 1.16
C CYS A 38 -2.83 -4.35 1.90
N VAL A 39 -2.91 -4.40 3.24
CA VAL A 39 -1.87 -4.93 4.12
C VAL A 39 -2.48 -5.81 5.21
N ASN A 40 -1.67 -6.68 5.83
CA ASN A 40 -2.12 -7.44 6.99
C ASN A 40 -2.56 -6.50 8.12
N GLY A 41 -3.59 -6.91 8.88
CA GLY A 41 -4.22 -6.07 9.91
C GLY A 41 -3.25 -5.48 10.94
N CYS A 42 -2.20 -6.22 11.29
CA CYS A 42 -1.11 -5.78 12.18
C CYS A 42 -0.36 -4.54 11.69
N TYR A 43 -0.38 -4.25 10.38
CA TYR A 43 0.32 -3.13 9.77
C TYR A 43 -0.55 -1.90 9.51
N THR A 44 -1.87 -1.97 9.72
CA THR A 44 -2.81 -0.87 9.43
C THR A 44 -2.44 0.44 10.14
N ALA A 45 -2.07 0.37 11.42
CA ALA A 45 -1.63 1.54 12.20
C ALA A 45 -0.29 2.12 11.73
N PHE A 46 0.57 1.30 11.13
CA PHE A 46 1.82 1.77 10.52
C PHE A 46 1.56 2.41 9.15
N ALA A 47 0.76 1.75 8.29
CA ALA A 47 0.39 2.24 6.97
C ALA A 47 -0.37 3.56 7.03
N LYS A 48 -1.24 3.79 8.04
CA LYS A 48 -1.94 5.06 8.23
C LYS A 48 -1.01 6.26 8.52
N ARG A 49 0.20 6.01 9.03
CA ARG A 49 1.16 7.06 9.43
C ARG A 49 2.20 7.39 8.36
N ASN A 50 2.31 6.59 7.30
CA ASN A 50 3.34 6.69 6.25
C ASN A 50 2.72 7.01 4.90
#